data_AF-A0A1I2CB42-F1
#
_entry.id   AF-A0A1I2CB42-F1
#
_cell.length_a   1.000
_cell.length_b   1.000
_cell.length_c   1.000
_cell.angle_alpha   90.00
_cell.angle_beta   90.00
_cell.angle_gamma   90.00
#
_symmetry.space_group_name_H-M   'P 1'
#
loop_
_entity.id
_entity.type
_entity.pdbx_description
1 polymer ?
#
loop_
_entity_poly.entity_id
_entity_poly.type
_entity_poly.pdbx_seq_one_letter_code
_entity_poly.pdbx_strand_id
1 'polypeptide(L)' 'KGKSSLMIFERHANLKYKFGNRKFWATGYYVSTVGLNAQTIQKYIREQDKMDQMEDSLFSKEYEDPFKGSK' A
#
# COMPACT_ATOMS: atom_id res chain seq x y z
N LYS A 1 -5.18 8.59 6.21
CA LYS A 1 -4.60 7.79 5.10
C LYS A 1 -4.18 8.63 3.89
N GLY A 2 -5.07 9.42 3.27
CA GLY A 2 -4.73 10.21 2.05
C GLY A 2 -3.63 11.25 2.23
N LYS A 3 -3.81 12.22 3.14
CA LYS A 3 -2.82 13.29 3.39
C LYS A 3 -1.44 12.75 3.81
N SER A 4 -1.43 11.73 4.67
CA SER A 4 -0.21 11.03 5.06
C SER A 4 0.47 10.31 3.89
N SER A 5 -0.30 9.70 2.98
CA SER A 5 0.26 9.06 1.77
C SER A 5 0.97 10.08 0.89
N LEU A 6 0.37 11.25 0.67
CA LEU A 6 0.97 12.33 -0.12
C LEU A 6 2.30 12.79 0.49
N MET A 7 2.29 13.11 1.79
CA MET A 7 3.49 13.57 2.51
C MET A 7 4.64 12.56 2.46
N ILE A 8 4.35 11.25 2.50
CA ILE A 8 5.36 10.20 2.43
C ILE A 8 5.99 10.14 1.05
N PHE A 9 5.19 10.20 -0.02
CA PHE A 9 5.72 10.21 -1.39
C PHE A 9 6.47 11.50 -1.73
N GLU A 10 6.07 12.64 -1.17
CA GLU A 10 6.79 13.91 -1.32
C GLU A 10 8.17 13.86 -0.64
N ARG A 11 8.26 13.31 0.58
CA ARG A 11 9.54 13.19 1.31
C ARG A 11 10.45 12.09 0.79
N HIS A 12 9.88 11.03 0.22
CA HIS A 12 10.60 9.84 -0.22
C HIS A 12 10.25 9.53 -1.68
N ALA A 13 10.79 10.35 -2.60
CA ALA A 13 10.55 10.22 -4.04
C ALA A 13 10.78 8.80 -4.59
N ASN A 14 11.72 8.06 -3.99
CA ASN A 14 12.07 6.68 -4.38
C ASN A 14 10.92 5.68 -4.13
N LEU A 15 10.04 5.94 -3.15
CA LEU A 15 8.89 5.07 -2.85
C LEU A 15 7.82 5.16 -3.94
N LYS A 16 7.76 6.26 -4.69
CA LYS A 16 6.83 6.46 -5.81
C LYS A 16 6.97 5.37 -6.88
N TYR A 17 8.18 4.83 -7.03
CA TYR A 17 8.53 3.80 -8.03
C TYR A 17 8.32 2.39 -7.49
N LYS A 18 8.64 2.13 -6.22
CA LYS A 18 8.36 0.84 -5.56
C LYS A 18 6.86 0.53 -5.46
N PHE A 19 6.05 1.55 -5.28
CA PHE A 19 4.59 1.43 -5.15
C PHE A 19 3.92 2.08 -6.34
N GLY A 20 4.20 1.62 -7.57
CA GLY A 20 3.87 2.27 -8.85
C GLY A 20 2.48 2.92 -8.96
N ASN A 21 1.49 2.40 -8.23
CA ASN A 21 0.13 2.94 -8.14
C ASN A 21 -0.02 4.15 -7.17
N ARG A 22 1.07 4.66 -6.59
CA ARG A 22 1.13 5.63 -5.48
C ARG A 22 0.17 5.30 -4.32
N LYS A 23 -0.09 4.00 -4.09
CA LYS A 23 -0.86 3.50 -2.95
C LYS A 23 0.14 3.16 -1.85
N PHE A 24 0.16 3.93 -0.76
CA PHE A 24 1.02 3.63 0.40
C PHE A 24 0.32 2.77 1.45
N TRP A 25 -1.01 2.89 1.54
CA TRP A 25 -1.82 2.17 2.53
C TRP A 25 -2.71 1.14 1.85
N ALA A 26 -2.95 0.03 2.53
CA ALA A 26 -4.04 -0.88 2.21
C ALA A 26 -5.38 -0.14 2.17
N THR A 27 -6.26 -0.56 1.26
CA THR A 27 -7.59 0.02 1.05
C THR A 27 -8.46 -0.11 2.31
N GLY A 28 -8.45 -1.27 2.95
CA GLY A 28 -9.20 -1.56 4.16
C GLY A 28 -8.65 -0.87 5.42
N TYR A 29 -9.52 -0.59 6.39
CA TYR A 29 -9.14 -0.15 7.74
C TYR A 29 -9.90 -0.93 8.81
N TYR A 30 -9.29 -1.06 9.99
CA TYR A 30 -9.91 -1.64 11.18
C TYR A 30 -9.98 -0.60 12.30
N VAL A 31 -11.13 -0.51 12.98
CA VAL A 31 -11.39 0.41 14.10
C VAL A 31 -12.12 -0.35 15.20
N SER A 32 -11.72 -0.14 16.45
CA SER A 32 -12.42 -0.65 17.64
C SER A 32 -12.65 0.50 18.62
N THR A 33 -13.84 0.54 19.22
CA THR A 33 -14.23 1.54 20.23
C THR A 33 -14.03 1.05 21.67
N VAL A 34 -13.91 -0.26 21.87
CA VAL A 34 -13.88 -0.92 23.17
C VAL A 34 -12.71 -1.91 23.23
N GLY A 35 -11.52 -1.39 23.54
CA GLY A 35 -10.30 -2.19 23.70
C GLY A 35 -9.75 -2.80 22.40
N LEU A 36 -8.48 -3.18 22.45
CA LEU A 36 -7.79 -3.85 21.35
C LEU A 36 -7.81 -5.36 21.58
N ASN A 37 -8.44 -6.11 20.66
CA ASN A 37 -8.32 -7.56 20.63
C ASN A 37 -7.22 -7.94 19.62
N ALA A 38 -6.07 -8.38 20.13
CA ALA A 38 -4.92 -8.75 19.31
C ALA A 38 -5.24 -9.87 18.30
N GLN A 39 -6.09 -10.84 18.66
CA GLN A 39 -6.48 -11.93 17.76
C GLN A 39 -7.27 -11.41 16.57
N THR A 40 -8.18 -10.47 16.80
CA THR A 40 -8.99 -9.84 15.74
C THR A 40 -8.12 -9.02 14.80
N ILE A 41 -7.17 -8.25 15.33
CA ILE A 41 -6.23 -7.46 14.53
C ILE A 41 -5.34 -8.37 13.68
N GLN A 42 -4.83 -9.46 14.25
CA GLN A 42 -4.01 -10.42 13.53
C GLN A 42 -4.80 -11.16 12.43
N LYS A 43 -6.08 -11.47 12.69
CA LYS A 43 -6.97 -12.02 11.67
C LYS A 43 -7.17 -11.02 10.53
N TYR A 44 -7.48 -9.77 10.87
CA TYR A 44 -7.70 -8.70 9.91
C TYR A 44 -6.48 -8.47 9.00
N ILE A 45 -5.27 -8.38 9.56
CA ILE A 45 -4.03 -8.21 8.77
C ILE A 45 -3.83 -9.37 7.80
N ARG A 46 -3.99 -10.62 8.27
CA ARG A 46 -3.81 -11.81 7.41
C ARG A 46 -4.81 -11.88 6.26
N GLU A 47 -6.05 -11.48 6.50
CA GLU A 47 -7.10 -11.46 5.48
C GLU A 47 -6.84 -10.33 4.47
N GLN A 48 -6.45 -9.15 4.95
CA GLN A 48 -6.09 -8.01 4.11
C GLN A 48 -4.88 -8.33 3.21
N ASP A 49 -3.81 -8.91 3.76
CA ASP A 49 -2.62 -9.28 3.00
C ASP A 49 -2.94 -10.27 1.86
N LYS A 50 -3.85 -11.22 2.11
CA LYS A 50 -4.29 -12.17 1.06
C LYS A 50 -5.07 -11.48 -0.05
N MET A 51 -5.96 -10.56 0.29
CA MET A 51 -6.73 -9.81 -0.69
C MET A 51 -5.83 -8.89 -1.51
N ASP A 52 -4.91 -8.18 -0.85
CA ASP A 52 -3.97 -7.27 -1.51
C ASP A 52 -3.02 -8.05 -2.45
N GLN A 53 -2.55 -9.23 -2.06
CA GLN A 53 -1.76 -10.12 -2.95
C GLN A 53 -2.53 -10.55 -4.21
N MET A 54 -3.82 -10.85 -4.07
CA MET A 54 -4.66 -11.19 -5.22
C MET A 54 -4.89 -9.97 -6.12
N GLU A 55 -5.15 -8.79 -5.54
CA GLU A 55 -5.33 -7.53 -6.30
C GLU A 55 -4.06 -7.16 -7.06
N ASP A 56 -2.89 -7.23 -6.42
CA ASP A 56 -1.60 -6.92 -7.04
C ASP A 56 -1.22 -7.91 -8.15
N SER A 57 -1.52 -9.21 -7.97
CA SER A 57 -1.30 -10.22 -9.02
C SER A 57 -2.16 -10.00 -10.26
N LEU A 58 -3.32 -9.36 -10.11
CA LEU A 58 -4.23 -9.05 -11.22
C LEU A 58 -3.93 -7.70 -11.87
N PHE A 59 -3.27 -6.79 -11.15
CA PHE A 59 -3.05 -5.41 -11.56
C PHE A 59 -1.55 -5.05 -11.61
N SER A 60 -0.73 -5.88 -12.25
CA SER A 60 0.68 -5.58 -12.55
C SER A 60 0.79 -4.55 -13.69
N LYS A 61 0.36 -3.31 -13.44
CA LYS A 61 0.60 -2.22 -14.39
C LYS A 61 2.02 -1.70 -14.17
N GLU A 62 2.98 -2.28 -14.89
CA GLU A 62 4.35 -1.78 -14.95
C GLU A 62 4.35 -0.35 -15.50
N TYR A 63 4.70 0.62 -14.65
CA TYR A 63 5.08 1.94 -15.11
C TYR A 63 6.57 1.90 -15.47
N GLU A 64 6.87 1.90 -16.76
CA GLU A 64 8.21 2.15 -17.30
C GLU A 64 8.78 3.43 -16.68
N ASP A 65 9.99 3.35 -16.13
CA ASP A 65 10.68 4.49 -15.51
C ASP A 65 11.17 5.45 -16.61
N PRO A 66 10.58 6.66 -16.75
CA PRO A 66 10.94 7.59 -17.81
C PRO A 66 12.34 8.19 -17.64
N PHE A 67 13.03 7.92 -16.52
CA PHE A 67 14.40 8.35 -16.24
C PHE A 67 15.42 7.22 -16.33
N LYS A 68 15.01 6.02 -16.74
CA LYS A 68 15.92 4.94 -17.13
C LYS A 68 16.57 5.35 -18.46
N GLY A 69 17.54 6.26 -18.37
CA GLY A 69 18.21 6.85 -19.52
C GLY A 69 18.65 5.78 -20.50
N SER A 70 18.37 6.01 -21.78
CA SER A 70 18.93 5.22 -22.88
C SER A 70 20.44 5.20 -22.71
N LYS A 71 21.00 4.00 -22.56
CA LYS A 71 22.43 3.80 -22.80
C LYS A 71 22.72 3.93 -24.29
#